data_AF-A0A2V9S950-F1
#
_entry.id   AF-A0A2V9S950-F1
#
_cell.length_a   1.000
_cell.length_b   1.000
_cell.length_c   1.000
_cell.angle_alpha   90.00
_cell.angle_beta   90.00
_cell.angle_gamma   90.00
#
_symmetry.space_group_name_H-M   'P 1'
#
loop_
_entity.id
_entity.type
_entity.pdbx_description
1 polymer ?
#
loop_
_entity_poly.entity_id
_entity_poly.type
_entity_poly.pdbx_seq_one_letter_code
_entity_poly.pdbx_strand_id
1 'polypeptide(L)' 'MKGEGRERWLQLCVQAADEQDSDRLLELVSEINHLLHEKHMRLKNVRREAGGYVLEAAEQKTPHARARFVRSG' A
#
# COMPACT_ATOMS: atom_id res chain seq x y z
N MET A 1 -6.07 19.11 -3.15
CA MET A 1 -6.75 17.94 -3.75
C MET A 1 -6.11 17.69 -5.12
N LYS A 2 -5.35 16.60 -5.29
CA LYS A 2 -4.73 16.25 -6.60
C LYS A 2 -5.51 15.08 -7.22
N GLY A 3 -6.75 15.35 -7.62
CA GLY A 3 -7.70 14.34 -8.11
C GLY A 3 -8.15 14.52 -9.56
N GLU A 4 -7.59 15.46 -10.31
CA GLU A 4 -8.26 15.95 -11.53
C GLU A 4 -7.57 15.60 -12.86
N GLY A 5 -6.39 14.98 -12.83
CA GLY A 5 -5.83 14.37 -14.02
C GLY A 5 -6.21 12.90 -14.05
N ARG A 6 -6.98 12.43 -15.05
CA ARG A 6 -7.08 11.01 -15.37
C ARG A 6 -5.69 10.39 -15.21
N GLU A 7 -5.58 9.32 -14.42
CA GLU A 7 -4.26 8.81 -14.06
C GLU A 7 -3.48 8.45 -15.33
N ARG A 8 -2.29 9.03 -15.50
CA ARG A 8 -1.49 8.95 -16.74
C ARG A 8 -1.29 7.52 -17.24
N TRP A 9 -1.18 6.55 -16.34
CA TRP A 9 -1.08 5.13 -16.69
C TRP A 9 -2.32 4.62 -17.46
N LEU A 10 -3.52 5.13 -17.16
CA LEU A 10 -4.76 4.75 -17.85
C LEU A 10 -4.77 5.23 -19.30
N GLN A 11 -4.24 6.43 -19.57
CA GLN A 11 -4.11 6.94 -20.94
C GLN A 11 -3.08 6.12 -21.74
N LEU A 12 -1.97 5.75 -21.10
CA LEU A 12 -0.95 4.90 -21.71
C LEU A 12 -1.49 3.49 -22.01
N CYS A 13 -2.39 2.95 -21.19
CA CYS A 13 -3.05 1.67 -21.49
C CYS A 13 -3.87 1.73 -22.78
N VAL A 14 -4.55 2.84 -23.06
CA VAL A 14 -5.31 3.02 -24.32
C VAL A 14 -4.34 3.08 -25.50
N GLN A 15 -3.24 3.84 -25.37
CA GLN A 15 -2.23 3.92 -26.42
C GLN A 15 -1.57 2.57 -26.70
N ALA A 16 -1.28 1.78 -25.66
CA ALA A 16 -0.70 0.45 -25.81
C ALA A 16 -1.67 -0.56 -26.44
N ALA A 17 -2.99 -0.38 -26.28
CA ALA A 17 -3.99 -1.28 -26.87
C ALA A 17 -4.06 -1.16 -28.40
N ASP A 18 -3.81 0.04 -28.94
CA ASP A 18 -3.85 0.32 -30.37
C ASP A 18 -2.45 0.30 -31.03
N GLU A 19 -1.37 0.16 -30.24
CA GLU A 19 0.01 0.17 -30.73
C GLU A 19 0.37 -1.13 -31.44
N GLN A 20 0.89 -1.02 -32.65
CA GLN A 20 1.30 -2.15 -33.49
C GLN A 20 2.81 -2.31 -33.55
N ASP A 21 3.55 -1.23 -33.27
CA ASP A 21 5.01 -1.27 -33.20
C ASP A 21 5.44 -1.98 -31.90
N SER A 22 6.20 -3.06 -32.07
CA SER A 22 6.62 -3.92 -30.96
C SER A 22 7.60 -3.24 -30.00
N ASP A 23 8.50 -2.38 -30.52
CA ASP A 23 9.47 -1.66 -29.70
C ASP A 23 8.75 -0.56 -28.92
N ARG A 24 7.83 0.15 -29.57
CA ARG A 24 7.02 1.19 -28.94
C ARG A 24 6.03 0.63 -27.91
N LEU A 25 5.48 -0.56 -28.15
CA LEU A 25 4.65 -1.26 -27.18
C LEU A 25 5.44 -1.61 -25.92
N LEU A 26 6.69 -2.08 -26.06
CA LEU A 26 7.57 -2.36 -24.92
C LEU A 26 7.87 -1.11 -24.10
N GLU A 27 8.11 0.03 -24.75
CA GLU A 27 8.29 1.32 -24.09
C GLU A 27 7.05 1.73 -23.29
N LEU A 28 5.86 1.65 -23.91
CA LEU A 28 4.59 1.98 -23.27
C LEU A 28 4.30 1.08 -22.06
N VAL A 29 4.50 -0.24 -22.20
CA VAL A 29 4.30 -1.20 -21.10
C VAL A 29 5.28 -0.94 -19.96
N SER A 30 6.54 -0.60 -20.27
CA SER A 30 7.55 -0.28 -19.26
C SER A 30 7.18 0.98 -18.46
N GLU A 31 6.72 2.03 -19.14
CA GLU A 31 6.27 3.27 -18.51
C GLU A 31 5.01 3.04 -17.65
N ILE A 32 4.04 2.24 -18.14
CA ILE A 32 2.85 1.85 -17.38
C ILE A 32 3.26 1.12 -16.09
N ASN A 33 4.17 0.14 -16.19
CA ASN A 33 4.66 -0.61 -15.04
C ASN A 33 5.34 0.30 -14.01
N HIS A 34 6.15 1.26 -14.46
CA HIS A 34 6.81 2.21 -13.56
C HIS A 34 5.80 3.06 -12.78
N LEU A 35 4.81 3.64 -13.47
CA LEU A 35 3.77 4.47 -12.85
C LEU A 35 2.90 3.69 -11.86
N LEU A 36 2.52 2.46 -12.20
CA LEU A 36 1.77 1.59 -11.30
C LEU A 36 2.60 1.17 -10.09
N HIS A 37 3.90 0.92 -10.27
CA HIS A 37 4.81 0.60 -9.18
C HIS A 37 4.95 1.74 -8.19
N GLU A 38 5.13 2.98 -8.67
CA GLU A 38 5.17 4.15 -7.80
C GLU A 38 3.87 4.31 -7.01
N LYS A 39 2.72 4.18 -7.67
CA LYS A 39 1.41 4.27 -7.01
C LYS A 39 1.28 3.19 -5.93
N HIS A 40 1.70 1.96 -6.24
CA HIS A 40 1.68 0.86 -5.29
C HIS A 40 2.59 1.12 -4.08
N MET A 41 3.78 1.66 -4.28
CA MET A 41 4.70 2.01 -3.18
C MET A 41 4.15 3.14 -2.30
N ARG A 42 3.56 4.18 -2.90
CA ARG A 42 2.85 5.23 -2.15
C ARG A 42 1.73 4.65 -1.28
N LEU A 43 0.90 3.78 -1.86
CA LEU A 43 -0.19 3.12 -1.12
C LEU A 43 0.31 2.17 -0.03
N LYS A 44 1.44 1.49 -0.25
CA LYS A 44 2.08 0.65 0.78
C LYS A 44 2.64 1.47 1.94
N ASN A 45 3.28 2.60 1.66
CA ASN A 45 3.77 3.50 2.70
C ASN A 45 2.62 4.09 3.52
N VAL A 46 1.55 4.55 2.87
CA VAL A 46 0.33 4.99 3.56
C VAL A 46 -0.27 3.88 4.44
N ARG A 47 -0.30 2.63 3.95
CA ARG A 47 -0.77 1.49 4.76
C ARG A 47 0.13 1.17 5.95
N ARG A 48 1.45 1.33 5.81
CA ARG A 48 2.40 1.10 6.90
C ARG A 48 2.31 2.22 7.96
N GLU A 49 2.12 3.46 7.53
CA GLU A 49 1.86 4.61 8.41
C GLU A 49 0.50 4.46 9.14
N ALA A 50 -0.55 4.05 8.44
CA ALA A 50 -1.85 3.77 9.05
C ALA A 50 -1.83 2.53 9.98
N GLY A 51 -1.00 1.53 9.66
CA GLY A 51 -0.81 0.33 10.48
C GLY A 51 0.00 0.57 11.77
N GLY A 52 0.82 1.63 11.81
CA GLY A 52 1.56 2.04 13.01
C GLY A 52 0.66 2.44 14.18
N TYR A 53 -0.54 2.97 13.91
CA TYR A 53 -1.53 3.32 14.93
C TYR A 53 -2.24 2.10 15.56
N VAL A 54 -2.08 0.90 15.00
CA VAL A 54 -2.85 -0.29 15.44
C VAL A 54 -2.07 -1.16 16.42
N LEU A 55 -0.73 -1.13 16.41
CA LEU A 55 0.07 -1.91 17.37
C LEU A 55 0.10 -1.30 18.78
N GLU A 56 0.05 0.03 18.92
CA GLU A 56 0.12 0.68 20.25
C GLU A 56 -1.14 0.43 21.11
N ALA A 57 -2.28 0.13 20.48
CA ALA A 57 -3.53 -0.20 21.17
C ALA A 57 -3.58 -1.65 21.70
N ALA A 58 -2.71 -2.54 21.22
CA ALA A 58 -2.71 -3.95 21.62
C ALA A 58 -1.89 -4.23 22.88
N GLU A 59 -0.94 -3.35 23.24
CA GLU A 59 -0.08 -3.54 24.42
C GLU A 59 -0.71 -3.06 25.74
N GLN A 60 -1.83 -2.33 25.71
CA GLN A 60 -2.50 -1.84 26.92
C GLN A 60 -3.56 -2.80 27.51
N LYS A 61 -3.77 -3.99 26.92
CA LYS A 61 -4.72 -5.00 27.42
C LYS A 61 -4.05 -6.23 28.02
N THR A 62 -3.20 -6.02 29.02
CA THR A 62 -2.96 -7.04 30.06
C THR A 62 -2.89 -6.36 31.43
N PRO A 63 -4.05 -6.01 32.04
CA PRO A 63 -4.09 -5.68 33.45
C PRO A 63 -3.83 -6.95 34.26
N HIS A 64 -2.63 -6.98 34.85
CA HIS A 64 -2.30 -7.57 36.14
C HIS A 64 -3.34 -8.52 36.77
N ALA A 65 -3.18 -9.82 36.56
CA ALA A 65 -3.84 -10.84 37.38
C ALA A 65 -2.89 -12.00 37.65
N ARG A 66 -1.98 -11.79 38.61
CA ARG A 66 -1.44 -12.87 39.46
C ARG A 66 -0.74 -12.30 40.69
N ALA A 67 -1.51 -11.54 41.47
CA ALA A 67 -1.19 -11.33 42.88
C ALA A 67 -1.69 -12.52 43.69
N ARG A 68 -0.77 -13.11 44.48
CA ARG A 68 -0.93 -13.93 45.69
C ARG A 68 -2.08 -14.95 45.71
N PHE A 69 -1.69 -16.23 45.70
CA PHE A 69 -2.34 -17.22 46.54
C PHE A 69 -1.38 -17.63 47.66
N VAL A 70 -1.52 -16.99 48.81
CA VAL A 70 -1.07 -17.53 50.09
C VAL A 70 -2.19 -18.46 50.55
N ARG A 71 -1.90 -19.75 50.74
CA ARG A 71 -2.73 -20.61 51.58
C ARG A 71 -1.85 -21.22 52.66
N SER A 72 -2.03 -20.69 53.86
CA SER A 72 -1.72 -21.37 55.12
C SER A 72 -2.71 -22.52 55.33
N GLY A 73 -2.24 -23.60 55.93
CA GLY A 73 -3.02 -24.78 56.31
C GLY A 73 -2.15 -26.02 56.28
#